data_AF-A0A2N1MCA0-F1
#
_entry.id   AF-A0A2N1MCA0-F1
#
_cell.length_a   1.000
_cell.length_b   1.000
_cell.length_c   1.000
_cell.angle_alpha   90.00
_cell.angle_beta   90.00
_cell.angle_gamma   90.00
#
_symmetry.space_group_name_H-M   'P 1'
#
loop_
_entity.id
_entity.type
_entity.pdbx_description
1 polymer ?
#
loop_
_entity_poly.entity_id
_entity_poly.type
_entity_poly.pdbx_seq_one_letter_code
_entity_poly.pdbx_strand_id
1 'polypeptide(L)'
;MFDNLCYFLSLAIYYQYNQSKVIPMKNSTWNDFVELFEGLQKLFGLMGSMMDYDFIIANKRVKFDSKKAYVEFIDKYQNSLRNPVIILDMEDTLPTPSKLGEPEEWYFNNRNKAICLNHRPPSASSTVPVTLHCSIFGTFEDHCEEDPERIDNLFTYNFCLEMAKFYTKEEERRNKANNLLSKYLDCKVEPIMLDRNRSTDGTVSTNDLYREINIEYKNESCSTKSCAHLENCGYYLSFCKNQENTNTNMPCFLVNIAGPTFTVYGAVLSDTAIVDPLTPTYHLIWLKNNEK
;
A
#
# COMPACT_ATOMS: atom_id res chain seq x y z
N MET A 1 2.46 38.69 20.57
CA MET A 1 2.59 37.86 21.78
C MET A 1 1.85 36.57 21.45
N PHE A 2 2.36 35.74 20.51
CA PHE A 2 3.38 34.67 20.70
C PHE A 2 3.00 33.79 21.90
N ASP A 3 2.80 32.48 21.85
CA ASP A 3 2.83 31.44 20.82
C ASP A 3 1.99 30.28 21.41
N ASN A 4 1.09 29.68 20.62
CA ASN A 4 0.48 28.39 20.97
C ASN A 4 0.98 27.35 19.96
N LEU A 5 2.21 26.88 20.18
CA LEU A 5 2.77 25.70 19.54
C LEU A 5 2.10 24.45 20.14
N CYS A 6 1.00 24.01 19.54
CA CYS A 6 0.55 22.63 19.67
C CYS A 6 1.48 21.74 18.84
N TYR A 7 2.55 21.26 19.47
CA TYR A 7 3.31 20.13 18.94
C TYR A 7 2.42 18.89 18.96
N PHE A 8 1.92 18.47 17.80
CA PHE A 8 1.51 17.08 17.58
C PHE A 8 2.77 16.22 17.62
N LEU A 9 3.19 15.83 18.82
CA LEU A 9 4.10 14.71 19.01
C LEU A 9 3.38 13.47 18.49
N SER A 10 3.89 12.91 17.39
CA SER A 10 3.59 11.55 16.98
C SER A 10 3.80 10.63 18.18
N LEU A 11 2.71 10.11 18.76
CA LEU A 11 2.78 9.01 19.70
C LEU A 11 3.33 7.81 18.93
N ALA A 12 4.63 7.60 18.99
CA ALA A 12 5.14 6.24 18.96
C ALA A 12 4.53 5.59 20.20
N ILE A 13 3.45 4.84 20.01
CA ILE A 13 2.95 3.94 21.05
C ILE A 13 4.02 2.87 21.19
N TYR A 14 4.97 3.14 22.07
CA TYR A 14 5.81 2.11 22.63
C TYR A 14 4.85 1.22 23.43
N TYR A 15 4.43 0.10 22.86
CA TYR A 15 3.97 -1.03 23.66
C TYR A 15 5.18 -1.63 24.38
N GLN A 16 5.76 -0.86 25.29
CA GLN A 16 6.48 -1.44 26.40
C GLN A 16 5.38 -1.96 27.33
N TYR A 17 4.92 -3.19 27.07
CA TYR A 17 3.87 -3.84 27.84
C TYR A 17 4.19 -3.62 29.33
N ASN A 18 3.30 -2.89 30.02
CA ASN A 18 3.59 -2.13 31.24
C ASN A 18 3.80 -3.00 32.50
N GLN A 19 4.21 -4.25 32.32
CA GLN A 19 4.82 -5.10 33.33
C GLN A 19 5.81 -5.99 32.59
N SER A 20 7.10 -5.74 32.75
CA SER A 20 8.14 -6.67 32.37
C SER A 20 7.98 -7.96 33.18
N LYS A 21 7.08 -8.85 32.77
CA LYS A 21 7.20 -10.27 33.08
C LYS A 21 8.38 -10.76 32.27
N VAL A 22 9.57 -10.63 32.85
CA VAL A 22 10.72 -11.41 32.42
C VAL A 22 10.25 -12.86 32.45
N ILE A 23 10.11 -13.50 31.28
CA ILE A 23 9.85 -14.94 31.23
C ILE A 23 11.03 -15.56 31.98
N PRO A 24 10.83 -16.18 33.16
CA PRO A 24 11.92 -16.75 33.92
C PRO A 24 12.35 -18.00 33.17
N MET A 25 13.27 -17.86 32.23
CA MET A 25 13.81 -18.98 31.47
C MET A 25 14.79 -19.76 32.35
N LYS A 26 14.24 -20.55 33.28
CA LYS A 26 14.89 -21.79 33.67
C LYS A 26 14.44 -22.85 32.66
N ASN A 27 15.25 -23.03 31.61
CA ASN A 27 15.06 -24.05 30.57
C ASN A 27 14.84 -25.44 31.18
N SER A 28 13.76 -26.12 30.78
CA SER A 28 13.74 -27.59 30.55
C SER A 28 12.36 -28.17 30.20
N THR A 29 11.24 -27.43 30.31
CA THR A 29 9.90 -28.06 30.24
C THR A 29 9.13 -27.88 28.92
N TRP A 30 9.61 -27.04 27.99
CA TRP A 30 8.90 -26.80 26.73
C TRP A 30 9.31 -27.84 25.68
N ASN A 31 8.48 -28.87 25.54
CA ASN A 31 8.79 -30.02 24.70
C ASN A 31 8.48 -29.73 23.23
N ASP A 32 7.53 -28.83 22.96
CA ASP A 32 7.12 -28.46 21.60
C ASP A 32 7.06 -26.94 21.37
N PHE A 33 7.29 -26.52 20.13
CA PHE A 33 7.20 -25.14 19.65
C PHE A 33 5.75 -24.63 19.66
N VAL A 34 4.78 -25.54 19.46
CA VAL A 34 3.35 -25.25 19.64
C VAL A 34 3.05 -24.87 21.09
N GLU A 35 3.56 -25.63 22.06
CA GLU A 35 3.39 -25.33 23.50
C GLU A 35 3.98 -23.96 23.87
N LEU A 36 5.12 -23.58 23.28
CA LEU A 36 5.73 -22.27 23.49
C LEU A 36 4.83 -21.14 22.97
N PHE A 37 4.34 -21.25 21.73
CA PHE A 37 3.46 -20.23 21.17
C PHE A 37 2.12 -20.19 21.92
N GLU A 38 1.54 -21.32 22.31
CA GLU A 38 0.39 -21.38 23.20
C GLU A 38 0.65 -20.68 24.55
N GLY A 39 1.87 -20.83 25.08
CA GLY A 39 2.32 -20.12 26.27
C GLY A 39 2.32 -18.61 26.06
N LEU A 40 2.84 -18.14 24.93
CA LEU A 40 2.82 -16.73 24.55
C LEU A 40 1.39 -16.22 24.30
N GLN A 41 0.54 -17.00 23.62
CA GLN A 41 -0.88 -16.70 23.43
C GLN A 41 -1.59 -16.52 24.77
N LYS A 42 -1.40 -17.44 25.73
CA LYS A 42 -1.98 -17.34 27.07
C LYS A 42 -1.43 -16.16 27.87
N LEU A 43 -0.13 -15.90 27.77
CA LEU A 43 0.54 -14.84 28.54
C LEU A 43 0.22 -13.44 28.04
N PHE A 44 0.09 -13.27 26.73
CA PHE A 44 -0.05 -11.97 26.06
C PHE A 44 -1.41 -11.76 25.39
N GLY A 45 -2.30 -12.75 25.46
CA GLY A 45 -3.62 -12.69 24.81
C GLY A 45 -3.55 -12.72 23.29
N LEU A 46 -2.49 -13.31 22.70
CA LEU A 46 -2.32 -13.38 21.26
C LEU A 46 -3.37 -14.30 20.63
N MET A 47 -3.88 -13.93 19.46
CA MET A 47 -4.88 -14.65 18.69
C MET A 47 -4.30 -15.13 17.36
N GLY A 48 -4.78 -16.24 16.81
CA GLY A 48 -4.30 -16.74 15.52
C GLY A 48 -3.00 -17.55 15.61
N SER A 49 -2.18 -17.48 14.57
CA SER A 49 -0.97 -18.28 14.41
C SER A 49 0.30 -17.48 14.71
N MET A 50 1.41 -18.16 14.96
CA MET A 50 2.70 -17.49 15.19
C MET A 50 3.18 -16.66 13.98
N MET A 51 2.70 -16.97 12.79
CA MET A 51 3.04 -16.25 11.56
C MET A 51 2.36 -14.89 11.45
N ASP A 52 1.41 -14.60 12.34
CA ASP A 52 0.67 -13.34 12.42
C ASP A 52 1.40 -12.31 13.29
N TYR A 53 2.58 -12.66 13.83
CA TYR A 53 3.36 -11.82 14.74
C TYR A 53 4.80 -11.64 14.28
N ASP A 54 5.31 -10.42 14.43
CA ASP A 54 6.74 -10.14 14.31
C ASP A 54 7.41 -10.22 15.69
N PHE A 55 8.53 -10.95 15.75
CA PHE A 55 9.36 -11.00 16.94
C PHE A 55 10.57 -10.10 16.77
N ILE A 56 10.71 -9.11 17.65
CA ILE A 56 11.89 -8.23 17.71
C ILE A 56 12.65 -8.52 19.00
N ILE A 57 13.91 -8.90 18.87
CA ILE A 57 14.78 -9.20 20.01
C ILE A 57 16.07 -8.43 19.84
N ALA A 58 16.51 -7.71 20.90
CA ALA A 58 17.68 -6.84 20.84
C ALA A 58 17.66 -5.87 19.63
N ASN A 59 16.48 -5.30 19.35
CA ASN A 59 16.21 -4.39 18.22
C ASN A 59 16.43 -5.01 16.83
N LYS A 60 16.44 -6.34 16.70
CA LYS A 60 16.48 -7.02 15.41
C LYS A 60 15.21 -7.82 15.21
N ARG A 61 14.60 -7.67 14.03
CA ARG A 61 13.49 -8.53 13.60
C ARG A 61 14.05 -9.93 13.36
N VAL A 62 13.42 -10.93 13.96
CA VAL A 62 13.83 -12.33 13.88
C VAL A 62 12.69 -13.15 13.32
N LYS A 63 12.98 -13.92 12.27
CA LYS A 63 12.08 -14.96 11.77
C LYS A 63 12.55 -16.29 12.36
N PHE A 64 11.66 -17.02 13.00
CA PHE A 64 11.95 -18.36 13.50
C PHE A 64 11.38 -19.37 12.52
N ASP A 65 12.26 -20.07 11.81
CA ASP A 65 11.92 -21.13 10.86
C ASP A 65 11.93 -22.53 11.51
N SER A 66 12.44 -22.63 12.75
CA SER A 66 12.55 -23.87 13.50
C SER A 66 12.73 -23.64 15.00
N LYS A 67 12.38 -24.64 15.82
CA LYS A 67 12.65 -24.67 17.27
C LYS A 67 14.14 -24.44 17.58
N LYS A 68 15.01 -25.05 16.78
CA LYS A 68 16.47 -24.94 16.93
C LYS A 68 16.95 -23.50 16.76
N ALA A 69 16.48 -22.82 15.71
CA ALA A 69 16.82 -21.42 15.47
C ALA A 69 16.36 -20.50 16.62
N TYR A 70 15.17 -20.75 17.18
CA TYR A 70 14.68 -19.99 18.35
C TYR A 70 15.54 -20.22 19.59
N VAL A 71 15.78 -21.48 19.98
CA VAL A 71 16.56 -21.82 21.19
C VAL A 71 17.99 -21.29 21.07
N GLU A 72 18.68 -21.52 19.95
CA GLU A 72 20.03 -21.01 19.71
C GLU A 72 20.07 -19.47 19.79
N PHE A 73 19.04 -18.81 19.27
CA PHE A 73 18.93 -17.35 19.32
C PHE A 73 18.72 -16.86 20.75
N ILE A 74 17.76 -17.42 21.49
CA ILE A 74 17.48 -17.00 22.86
C ILE A 74 18.67 -17.27 23.79
N ASP A 75 19.32 -18.43 23.67
CA ASP A 75 20.52 -18.76 24.44
C ASP A 75 21.68 -17.79 24.11
N LYS A 76 21.82 -17.40 22.83
CA LYS A 76 22.84 -16.45 22.38
C LYS A 76 22.60 -15.02 22.87
N TYR A 77 21.35 -14.56 22.87
CA TYR A 77 21.04 -13.15 23.16
C TYR A 77 20.60 -12.90 24.61
N GLN A 78 20.35 -13.96 25.38
CA GLN A 78 19.94 -13.98 26.79
C GLN A 78 18.93 -12.89 27.13
N ASN A 79 17.65 -13.27 27.14
CA ASN A 79 16.55 -12.37 27.51
C ASN A 79 16.86 -11.68 28.84
N SER A 80 16.99 -10.37 28.79
CA SER A 80 17.30 -9.53 29.94
C SER A 80 16.56 -8.21 29.82
N LEU A 81 16.54 -7.42 30.89
CA LEU A 81 15.98 -6.06 30.85
C LEU A 81 16.66 -5.17 29.77
N ARG A 82 17.87 -5.52 29.31
CA ARG A 82 18.60 -4.81 28.25
C ARG A 82 18.35 -5.38 26.85
N ASN A 83 17.83 -6.61 26.75
CA ASN A 83 17.50 -7.31 25.51
C ASN A 83 16.09 -7.92 25.62
N PRO A 84 15.02 -7.12 25.59
CA PRO A 84 13.66 -7.63 25.68
C PRO A 84 13.26 -8.36 24.38
N VAL A 85 12.36 -9.34 24.53
CA VAL A 85 11.55 -9.86 23.41
C VAL A 85 10.35 -8.95 23.28
N ILE A 86 10.19 -8.34 22.12
CA ILE A 86 9.05 -7.51 21.74
C ILE A 86 8.25 -8.33 20.72
N ILE A 87 6.97 -8.56 21.03
CA ILE A 87 6.03 -9.18 20.11
C ILE A 87 5.20 -8.05 19.54
N LEU A 88 5.28 -7.84 18.22
CA LEU A 88 4.43 -6.91 17.52
C LEU A 88 3.31 -7.71 16.88
N ASP A 89 2.09 -7.36 17.25
CA ASP A 89 0.92 -7.74 16.48
C ASP A 89 1.07 -7.13 15.08
N MET A 90 0.98 -7.96 14.04
CA MET A 90 0.98 -7.44 12.68
C MET A 90 -0.36 -6.81 12.32
N GLU A 91 -1.40 -6.97 13.14
CA GLU A 91 -2.58 -6.11 13.10
C GLU A 91 -2.18 -4.69 13.51
N ASP A 92 -1.81 -3.86 12.53
CA ASP A 92 -2.57 -2.66 12.17
C ASP A 92 -1.77 -1.67 11.32
N THR A 93 -0.45 -1.82 11.18
CA THR A 93 0.34 -0.84 10.42
C THR A 93 0.71 -1.36 9.06
N LEU A 94 -0.14 -1.03 8.07
CA LEU A 94 0.24 -1.14 6.66
C LEU A 94 1.61 -0.48 6.45
N PRO A 95 2.55 -1.13 5.75
CA PRO A 95 3.78 -0.50 5.33
C PRO A 95 3.48 0.77 4.50
N THR A 96 4.52 1.58 4.28
CA THR A 96 4.36 2.78 3.45
C THR A 96 3.90 2.38 2.05
N PRO A 97 3.06 3.17 1.36
CA PRO A 97 2.66 2.86 -0.02
C PRO A 97 3.87 2.57 -0.93
N SER A 98 4.93 3.38 -0.81
CA SER A 98 6.20 3.15 -1.52
C SER A 98 6.91 1.83 -1.18
N LYS A 99 6.79 1.36 0.07
CA LYS A 99 7.36 0.09 0.53
C LYS A 99 6.49 -1.10 0.11
N LEU A 100 5.16 -0.96 0.20
CA LEU A 100 4.19 -1.89 -0.40
C LEU A 100 4.36 -2.00 -1.92
N GLY A 101 4.82 -0.93 -2.55
CA GLY A 101 5.19 -0.91 -3.95
C GLY A 101 6.28 -1.91 -4.33
N GLU A 102 7.14 -2.34 -3.39
CA GLU A 102 8.15 -3.36 -3.63
C GLU A 102 7.50 -4.76 -3.72
N PRO A 103 7.68 -5.52 -4.82
CA PRO A 103 7.00 -6.81 -5.01
C PRO A 103 7.25 -7.85 -3.91
N GLU A 104 8.46 -7.87 -3.32
CA GLU A 104 8.80 -8.78 -2.22
C GLU A 104 8.00 -8.44 -0.96
N GLU A 105 7.89 -7.15 -0.64
CA GLU A 105 7.10 -6.67 0.49
C GLU A 105 5.62 -6.96 0.27
N TRP A 106 5.10 -6.65 -0.94
CA TRP A 106 3.72 -6.95 -1.29
C TRP A 106 3.38 -8.43 -1.12
N TYR A 107 4.25 -9.32 -1.62
CA TYR A 107 4.09 -10.76 -1.46
C TYR A 107 4.08 -11.16 0.02
N PHE A 108 5.02 -10.63 0.82
CA PHE A 108 5.12 -10.93 2.25
C PHE A 108 3.83 -10.57 3.00
N ASN A 109 3.21 -9.43 2.67
CA ASN A 109 1.99 -8.95 3.31
C ASN A 109 0.71 -9.63 2.81
N ASN A 110 0.74 -10.34 1.67
CA ASN A 110 -0.45 -11.01 1.10
C ASN A 110 -0.39 -12.55 1.10
N ARG A 111 0.73 -13.16 1.53
CA ARG A 111 0.95 -14.63 1.45
C ARG A 111 0.07 -15.48 2.39
N ASN A 112 -0.38 -14.93 3.52
CA ASN A 112 -1.17 -15.66 4.53
C ASN A 112 -2.64 -15.23 4.51
N LYS A 113 -2.88 -13.93 4.72
CA LYS A 113 -4.17 -13.26 4.62
C LYS A 113 -3.96 -12.07 3.68
N ALA A 114 -4.71 -12.01 2.59
CA ALA A 114 -4.58 -10.92 1.64
C ALA A 114 -5.01 -9.61 2.29
N ILE A 115 -4.16 -8.58 2.21
CA ILE A 115 -4.54 -7.20 2.54
C ILE A 115 -5.22 -6.52 1.35
N CYS A 116 -5.01 -7.04 0.14
CA CYS A 116 -5.64 -6.59 -1.10
C CYS A 116 -5.74 -7.75 -2.09
N LEU A 117 -6.90 -7.92 -2.72
CA LEU A 117 -7.14 -8.89 -3.77
C LEU A 117 -6.85 -8.24 -5.13
N ASN A 118 -5.59 -8.34 -5.58
CA ASN A 118 -5.12 -7.78 -6.85
C ASN A 118 -4.40 -8.80 -7.76
N HIS A 119 -4.68 -10.09 -7.53
CA HIS A 119 -4.06 -11.23 -8.20
C HIS A 119 -2.56 -11.43 -7.89
N ARG A 120 -2.02 -10.75 -6.87
CA ARG A 120 -0.61 -10.87 -6.47
C ARG A 120 -0.46 -11.05 -4.97
N PRO A 121 -0.06 -12.23 -4.48
CA PRO A 121 0.15 -13.49 -5.20
C PRO A 121 -1.16 -14.05 -5.80
N PRO A 122 -1.14 -15.13 -6.61
CA PRO A 122 -2.35 -15.71 -7.18
C PRO A 122 -3.45 -16.05 -6.16
N SER A 123 -3.08 -16.37 -4.91
CA SER A 123 -4.01 -16.61 -3.82
C SER A 123 -4.74 -15.35 -3.34
N ALA A 124 -4.22 -14.16 -3.63
CA ALA A 124 -4.84 -12.87 -3.34
C ALA A 124 -5.69 -12.41 -4.54
N SER A 125 -6.69 -13.21 -4.91
CA SER A 125 -7.58 -12.93 -6.04
C SER A 125 -9.04 -12.93 -5.59
N SER A 126 -9.84 -12.02 -6.12
CA SER A 126 -11.30 -12.11 -6.03
C SER A 126 -11.84 -13.04 -7.12
N THR A 127 -12.90 -13.78 -6.81
CA THR A 127 -13.68 -14.52 -7.82
C THR A 127 -14.66 -13.64 -8.58
N VAL A 128 -15.01 -12.49 -8.00
CA VAL A 128 -15.94 -11.51 -8.56
C VAL A 128 -15.12 -10.30 -9.02
N PRO A 129 -15.16 -9.95 -10.32
CA PRO A 129 -14.43 -8.79 -10.83
C PRO A 129 -15.01 -7.48 -10.30
N VAL A 130 -14.18 -6.45 -10.17
CA VAL A 130 -14.59 -5.12 -9.66
C VAL A 130 -15.77 -4.52 -10.43
N THR A 131 -15.91 -4.81 -11.72
CA THR A 131 -17.02 -4.34 -12.57
C THR A 131 -18.39 -4.83 -12.11
N LEU A 132 -18.46 -5.98 -11.42
CA LEU A 132 -19.68 -6.48 -10.80
C LEU A 132 -19.91 -5.91 -9.39
N HIS A 133 -18.88 -5.33 -8.75
CA HIS A 133 -19.00 -4.67 -7.45
C HIS A 133 -19.47 -3.22 -7.56
N CYS A 134 -19.15 -2.53 -8.66
CA CYS A 134 -19.61 -1.17 -8.91
C CYS A 134 -19.82 -0.92 -10.41
N SER A 135 -21.04 -0.52 -10.78
CA SER A 135 -21.42 -0.30 -12.18
C SER A 135 -20.62 0.79 -12.87
N ILE A 136 -20.01 1.72 -12.13
CA ILE A 136 -19.19 2.80 -12.71
C ILE A 136 -18.00 2.27 -13.51
N PHE A 137 -17.46 1.12 -13.11
CA PHE A 137 -16.35 0.51 -13.84
C PHE A 137 -16.80 -0.12 -15.14
N GLY A 138 -17.98 -0.75 -15.17
CA GLY A 138 -18.58 -1.24 -16.42
C GLY A 138 -18.89 -0.09 -17.37
N THR A 139 -19.48 1.01 -16.86
CA THR A 139 -19.68 2.23 -17.64
C THR A 139 -18.37 2.83 -18.15
N PHE A 140 -17.29 2.76 -17.39
CA PHE A 140 -15.98 3.21 -17.85
C PHE A 140 -15.44 2.32 -18.99
N GLU A 141 -15.55 0.99 -18.87
CA GLU A 141 -15.14 0.06 -19.92
C GLU A 141 -15.93 0.28 -21.21
N ASP A 142 -17.25 0.49 -21.11
CA ASP A 142 -18.12 0.79 -22.26
C ASP A 142 -17.66 2.05 -23.01
N HIS A 143 -17.24 3.11 -22.30
CA HIS A 143 -16.72 4.33 -22.94
C HIS A 143 -15.29 4.18 -23.49
N CYS A 144 -14.54 3.15 -23.09
CA CYS A 144 -13.22 2.90 -23.66
C CYS A 144 -13.28 2.38 -25.11
N GLU A 145 -14.46 2.05 -25.62
CA GLU A 145 -14.68 1.70 -27.03
C GLU A 145 -14.73 2.93 -27.96
N GLU A 146 -14.81 4.14 -27.41
CA GLU A 146 -14.87 5.38 -28.18
C GLU A 146 -13.49 5.81 -28.70
N ASP A 147 -13.44 6.30 -29.94
CA ASP A 147 -12.20 6.83 -30.54
C ASP A 147 -11.81 8.17 -29.87
N PRO A 148 -10.53 8.36 -29.49
CA PRO A 148 -10.08 9.62 -28.90
C PRO A 148 -10.29 10.81 -29.83
N GLU A 149 -10.81 11.92 -29.28
CA GLU A 149 -11.03 13.13 -30.02
C GLU A 149 -9.71 13.89 -30.30
N ARG A 150 -9.79 14.92 -31.15
CA ARG A 150 -8.64 15.79 -31.44
C ARG A 150 -8.08 16.44 -30.16
N ILE A 151 -8.94 16.80 -29.21
CA ILE A 151 -8.52 17.44 -27.97
C ILE A 151 -7.73 16.48 -27.08
N ASP A 152 -8.16 15.22 -27.02
CA ASP A 152 -7.51 14.14 -26.26
C ASP A 152 -6.12 13.84 -26.82
N ASN A 153 -6.03 13.75 -28.16
CA ASN A 153 -4.76 13.55 -28.86
C ASN A 153 -3.79 14.72 -28.64
N LEU A 154 -4.28 15.95 -28.71
CA LEU A 154 -3.46 17.15 -28.48
C LEU A 154 -3.01 17.23 -27.02
N PHE A 155 -3.90 16.93 -26.07
CA PHE A 155 -3.56 16.86 -24.66
C PHE A 155 -2.48 15.81 -24.43
N THR A 156 -2.70 14.58 -24.89
CA THR A 156 -1.78 13.45 -24.71
C THR A 156 -0.38 13.77 -25.25
N TYR A 157 -0.29 14.37 -26.44
CA TYR A 157 0.97 14.80 -27.03
C TYR A 157 1.69 15.83 -26.15
N ASN A 158 0.98 16.89 -25.73
CA ASN A 158 1.55 17.94 -24.90
C ASN A 158 1.95 17.42 -23.50
N PHE A 159 1.14 16.53 -22.95
CA PHE A 159 1.41 15.88 -21.67
C PHE A 159 2.69 15.05 -21.75
N CYS A 160 2.85 14.23 -22.79
CA CYS A 160 4.08 13.45 -23.01
C CYS A 160 5.30 14.35 -23.19
N LEU A 161 5.20 15.42 -23.98
CA LEU A 161 6.30 16.38 -24.17
C LEU A 161 6.73 17.04 -22.86
N GLU A 162 5.79 17.39 -22.00
CA GLU A 162 6.09 17.99 -20.72
C GLU A 162 6.72 16.96 -19.77
N MET A 163 6.15 15.75 -19.67
CA MET A 163 6.66 14.70 -18.79
C MET A 163 8.02 14.13 -19.21
N ALA A 164 8.42 14.31 -20.47
CA ALA A 164 9.74 13.96 -20.99
C ALA A 164 10.85 14.98 -20.64
N LYS A 165 10.49 16.15 -20.10
CA LYS A 165 11.49 17.14 -19.66
C LYS A 165 12.24 16.65 -18.44
N PHE A 166 13.47 17.13 -18.29
CA PHE A 166 14.25 16.90 -17.08
C PHE A 166 13.75 17.81 -15.96
N TYR A 167 13.38 17.22 -14.83
CA TYR A 167 13.02 17.92 -13.60
C TYR A 167 14.03 17.58 -12.51
N THR A 168 14.57 18.60 -11.85
CA THR A 168 15.51 18.42 -10.74
C THR A 168 14.81 17.86 -9.49
N LYS A 169 13.50 18.13 -9.35
CA LYS A 169 12.67 17.66 -8.25
C LYS A 169 11.44 16.94 -8.78
N GLU A 170 11.15 15.78 -8.19
CA GLU A 170 9.95 14.98 -8.48
C GLU A 170 8.66 15.77 -8.26
N GLU A 171 8.61 16.58 -7.21
CA GLU A 171 7.48 17.47 -6.91
C GLU A 171 7.18 18.47 -8.04
N GLU A 172 8.21 19.02 -8.71
CA GLU A 172 8.00 19.96 -9.81
C GLU A 172 7.35 19.27 -11.01
N ARG A 173 7.80 18.05 -11.34
CA ARG A 173 7.21 17.21 -12.37
C ARG A 173 5.77 16.85 -12.04
N ARG A 174 5.51 16.38 -10.81
CA ARG A 174 4.18 16.03 -10.30
C ARG A 174 3.22 17.22 -10.38
N ASN A 175 3.63 18.39 -9.88
CA ASN A 175 2.80 19.58 -9.90
C ASN A 175 2.47 20.01 -11.34
N LYS A 176 3.40 19.84 -12.27
CA LYS A 176 3.16 20.11 -13.68
C LYS A 176 2.18 19.11 -14.31
N ALA A 177 2.31 17.82 -14.00
CA ALA A 177 1.38 16.77 -14.43
C ALA A 177 -0.04 17.06 -13.93
N ASN A 178 -0.19 17.29 -12.62
CA ASN A 178 -1.46 17.62 -11.98
C ASN A 178 -2.12 18.85 -12.58
N ASN A 179 -1.36 19.91 -12.89
CA ASN A 179 -1.88 21.10 -13.54
C ASN A 179 -2.39 20.84 -14.97
N LEU A 180 -1.73 19.96 -15.72
CA LEU A 180 -2.17 19.61 -17.07
C LEU A 180 -3.43 18.75 -17.02
N LEU A 181 -3.44 17.71 -16.18
CA LEU A 181 -4.59 16.84 -15.98
C LEU A 181 -5.80 17.59 -15.43
N SER A 182 -5.59 18.52 -14.50
CA SER A 182 -6.70 19.32 -13.94
C SER A 182 -7.41 20.14 -15.01
N LYS A 183 -6.67 20.69 -15.96
CA LYS A 183 -7.23 21.46 -17.08
C LYS A 183 -7.95 20.59 -18.10
N TYR A 184 -7.45 19.37 -18.31
CA TYR A 184 -8.02 18.44 -19.27
C TYR A 184 -9.31 17.79 -18.76
N LEU A 185 -9.30 17.35 -17.50
CA LEU A 185 -10.44 16.72 -16.84
C LEU A 185 -11.48 17.72 -16.32
N ASP A 186 -11.18 19.02 -16.39
CA ASP A 186 -11.98 20.10 -15.79
C ASP A 186 -12.30 19.85 -14.30
N CYS A 187 -11.33 19.27 -13.59
CA CYS A 187 -11.45 18.94 -12.17
C CYS A 187 -10.13 19.18 -11.45
N LYS A 188 -10.15 19.34 -10.13
CA LYS A 188 -8.93 19.54 -9.36
C LYS A 188 -8.19 18.21 -9.19
N VAL A 189 -6.98 18.12 -9.73
CA VAL A 189 -6.04 17.02 -9.47
C VAL A 189 -4.94 17.55 -8.55
N GLU A 190 -4.82 16.99 -7.35
CA GLU A 190 -3.81 17.44 -6.39
C GLU A 190 -3.29 16.30 -5.50
N PRO A 191 -2.06 16.41 -4.97
CA PRO A 191 -1.58 15.43 -4.00
C PRO A 191 -2.37 15.56 -2.69
N ILE A 192 -2.85 14.45 -2.15
CA ILE A 192 -3.45 14.41 -0.81
C ILE A 192 -2.40 13.95 0.18
N MET A 193 -2.23 14.74 1.25
CA MET A 193 -1.36 14.37 2.36
C MET A 193 -1.95 13.19 3.14
N LEU A 194 -1.09 12.22 3.41
CA LEU A 194 -1.35 11.07 4.25
C LEU A 194 -0.49 11.19 5.51
N ASP A 195 -0.74 10.30 6.46
CA ASP A 195 0.04 10.24 7.69
C ASP A 195 1.55 10.18 7.42
N ARG A 196 2.31 10.81 8.33
CA ARG A 196 3.79 10.82 8.34
C ARG A 196 4.43 11.56 7.16
N ASN A 197 3.84 12.69 6.76
CA ASN A 197 4.34 13.58 5.68
C ASN A 197 4.49 12.89 4.33
N ARG A 198 3.57 11.96 4.02
CA ARG A 198 3.50 11.30 2.72
C ARG A 198 2.41 11.96 1.92
N SER A 199 2.48 11.87 0.60
CA SER A 199 1.39 12.31 -0.25
C SER A 199 1.18 11.32 -1.37
N THR A 200 -0.05 11.28 -1.90
CA THR A 200 -0.27 10.76 -3.25
C THR A 200 0.42 11.67 -4.27
N ASP A 201 0.49 11.21 -5.50
CA ASP A 201 1.03 11.99 -6.61
C ASP A 201 -0.04 12.91 -7.19
N GLY A 202 -1.21 12.36 -7.49
CA GLY A 202 -2.41 13.12 -7.82
C GLY A 202 -3.66 12.39 -7.35
N THR A 203 -4.66 13.13 -6.89
CA THR A 203 -5.95 12.57 -6.52
C THR A 203 -7.05 13.51 -7.00
N VAL A 204 -8.16 12.92 -7.46
CA VAL A 204 -9.43 13.60 -7.66
C VAL A 204 -10.39 13.15 -6.58
N SER A 205 -10.97 14.11 -5.87
CA SER A 205 -11.85 13.87 -4.74
C SER A 205 -12.99 14.89 -4.74
N THR A 206 -14.22 14.43 -4.56
CA THR A 206 -15.37 15.32 -4.32
C THR A 206 -15.30 15.96 -2.93
N ASN A 207 -14.72 15.24 -1.96
CA ASN A 207 -14.58 15.64 -0.56
C ASN A 207 -13.51 14.78 0.14
N ASP A 208 -13.23 15.06 1.42
CA ASP A 208 -12.22 14.35 2.20
C ASP A 208 -12.54 12.85 2.47
N LEU A 209 -13.80 12.44 2.28
CA LEU A 209 -14.28 11.08 2.55
C LEU A 209 -14.27 10.18 1.31
N TYR A 210 -14.13 10.73 0.10
CA TYR A 210 -14.25 9.97 -1.14
C TYR A 210 -13.16 10.32 -2.16
N ARG A 211 -12.54 9.29 -2.72
CA ARG A 211 -11.49 9.40 -3.75
C ARG A 211 -11.99 8.78 -5.04
N GLU A 212 -12.26 9.62 -6.02
CA GLU A 212 -12.71 9.20 -7.35
C GLU A 212 -11.54 8.59 -8.15
N ILE A 213 -10.40 9.27 -8.15
CA ILE A 213 -9.22 8.88 -8.92
C ILE A 213 -7.97 9.02 -8.05
N ASN A 214 -7.11 8.01 -8.05
CA ASN A 214 -5.76 8.09 -7.49
C ASN A 214 -4.72 7.82 -8.57
N ILE A 215 -3.81 8.77 -8.75
CA ILE A 215 -2.82 8.79 -9.84
C ILE A 215 -1.43 8.59 -9.25
N GLU A 216 -0.68 7.65 -9.81
CA GLU A 216 0.72 7.38 -9.50
C GLU A 216 1.60 7.69 -10.71
N TYR A 217 2.56 8.60 -10.57
CA TYR A 217 3.52 8.95 -11.61
C TYR A 217 4.87 8.28 -11.36
N LYS A 218 5.39 7.53 -12.34
CA LYS A 218 6.80 7.12 -12.35
C LYS A 218 7.53 7.75 -13.52
N ASN A 219 8.81 8.04 -13.35
CA ASN A 219 9.65 8.55 -14.44
C ASN A 219 9.69 7.54 -15.58
N GLU A 220 9.94 6.27 -15.25
CA GLU A 220 9.90 5.14 -16.17
C GLU A 220 9.32 3.92 -15.46
N SER A 221 8.84 2.97 -16.25
CA SER A 221 8.54 1.64 -15.71
C SER A 221 9.80 1.05 -15.06
N CYS A 222 9.68 0.56 -13.82
CA CYS A 222 10.80 0.02 -13.05
C CYS A 222 11.93 1.01 -12.75
N SER A 223 11.67 2.34 -12.76
CA SER A 223 12.68 3.35 -12.42
C SER A 223 13.13 3.29 -10.95
N THR A 224 12.34 2.63 -10.09
CA THR A 224 12.64 2.37 -8.69
C THR A 224 12.42 0.88 -8.39
N LYS A 225 12.68 0.45 -7.15
CA LYS A 225 12.32 -0.89 -6.68
C LYS A 225 10.79 -1.07 -6.51
N SER A 226 10.03 0.01 -6.63
CA SER A 226 8.58 0.04 -6.45
C SER A 226 7.85 -0.09 -7.80
N CYS A 227 6.81 -0.90 -7.81
CA CYS A 227 5.82 -0.99 -8.89
C CYS A 227 4.71 0.03 -8.66
N ALA A 228 4.48 0.91 -9.65
CA ALA A 228 3.43 1.94 -9.59
C ALA A 228 2.06 1.37 -9.19
N HIS A 229 1.67 0.22 -9.76
CA HIS A 229 0.40 -0.43 -9.42
C HIS A 229 0.30 -0.84 -7.96
N LEU A 230 1.34 -1.46 -7.40
CA LEU A 230 1.35 -1.92 -6.01
C LEU A 230 1.39 -0.73 -5.04
N GLU A 231 2.13 0.31 -5.40
CA GLU A 231 2.18 1.56 -4.63
C GLU A 231 0.83 2.28 -4.63
N ASN A 232 0.17 2.36 -5.78
CA ASN A 232 -1.18 2.91 -5.92
C ASN A 232 -2.22 2.09 -5.12
N CYS A 233 -2.11 0.76 -5.12
CA CYS A 233 -2.91 -0.09 -4.22
C CYS A 233 -2.63 0.24 -2.75
N GLY A 234 -1.38 0.45 -2.35
CA GLY A 234 -1.00 0.84 -0.99
C GLY A 234 -1.62 2.18 -0.57
N TYR A 235 -1.71 3.14 -1.49
CA TYR A 235 -2.41 4.41 -1.27
C TYR A 235 -3.91 4.22 -1.08
N TYR A 236 -4.54 3.35 -1.88
CA TYR A 236 -5.95 2.99 -1.74
C TYR A 236 -6.24 2.29 -0.39
N LEU A 237 -5.38 1.35 0.03
CA LEU A 237 -5.50 0.68 1.33
C LEU A 237 -5.37 1.67 2.50
N SER A 238 -4.42 2.61 2.40
CA SER A 238 -4.24 3.65 3.40
C SER A 238 -5.47 4.55 3.52
N PHE A 239 -6.15 4.80 2.41
CA PHE A 239 -7.43 5.51 2.40
C PHE A 239 -8.54 4.69 3.04
N CYS A 240 -8.71 3.44 2.63
CA CYS A 240 -9.76 2.54 3.13
C CYS A 240 -9.71 2.33 4.63
N LYS A 241 -8.51 2.31 5.22
CA LYS A 241 -8.33 2.21 6.67
C LYS A 241 -9.06 3.31 7.44
N ASN A 242 -9.09 4.53 6.89
CA ASN A 242 -9.79 5.66 7.50
C ASN A 242 -11.32 5.61 7.29
N GLN A 243 -11.81 4.61 6.57
CA GLN A 243 -13.20 4.48 6.12
C GLN A 243 -13.88 3.18 6.60
N GLU A 244 -13.24 2.42 7.50
CA GLU A 244 -13.73 1.11 7.99
C GLU A 244 -15.13 1.14 8.63
N ASN A 245 -15.62 2.32 9.02
CA ASN A 245 -16.95 2.51 9.62
C ASN A 245 -18.00 3.06 8.63
N THR A 246 -17.75 2.99 7.33
CA THR A 246 -18.65 3.54 6.30
C THR A 246 -19.39 2.43 5.57
N ASN A 247 -20.67 2.65 5.24
CA ASN A 247 -21.51 1.71 4.50
C ASN A 247 -21.36 1.84 2.97
N THR A 248 -20.16 2.19 2.49
CA THR A 248 -19.89 2.39 1.06
C THR A 248 -18.72 1.51 0.61
N ASN A 249 -18.79 1.05 -0.63
CA ASN A 249 -17.76 0.20 -1.25
C ASN A 249 -16.57 1.01 -1.79
N MET A 250 -16.50 2.31 -1.51
CA MET A 250 -15.37 3.20 -1.83
C MET A 250 -14.75 2.99 -3.23
N PRO A 251 -15.54 3.02 -4.33
CA PRO A 251 -15.01 2.82 -5.66
C PRO A 251 -13.99 3.92 -6.01
N CYS A 252 -12.86 3.53 -6.58
CA CYS A 252 -11.77 4.42 -6.96
C CYS A 252 -11.10 3.93 -8.24
N PHE A 253 -10.83 4.83 -9.17
CA PHE A 253 -9.97 4.55 -10.32
C PHE A 253 -8.51 4.74 -9.92
N LEU A 254 -7.69 3.71 -10.04
CA LEU A 254 -6.25 3.79 -9.84
C LEU A 254 -5.58 3.96 -11.20
N VAL A 255 -5.03 5.14 -11.45
CA VAL A 255 -4.36 5.49 -12.70
C VAL A 255 -2.85 5.43 -12.51
N ASN A 256 -2.16 4.69 -13.38
CA ASN A 256 -0.71 4.65 -13.37
C ASN A 256 -0.16 5.26 -14.65
N ILE A 257 0.76 6.20 -14.51
CA ILE A 257 1.49 6.80 -15.62
C ILE A 257 2.99 6.63 -15.37
N ALA A 258 3.64 5.78 -16.16
CA ALA A 258 5.06 5.49 -16.02
C ALA A 258 5.77 5.70 -17.37
N GLY A 259 6.59 6.74 -17.47
CA GLY A 259 7.12 7.18 -18.76
C GLY A 259 5.97 7.45 -19.75
N PRO A 260 6.00 6.90 -20.97
CA PRO A 260 4.93 7.06 -21.95
C PRO A 260 3.81 6.01 -21.80
N THR A 261 3.75 5.27 -20.69
CA THR A 261 2.73 4.23 -20.49
C THR A 261 1.63 4.67 -19.55
N PHE A 262 0.40 4.21 -19.82
CA PHE A 262 -0.80 4.53 -19.06
C PHE A 262 -1.63 3.27 -18.82
N THR A 263 -2.23 3.14 -17.63
CA THR A 263 -3.14 2.02 -17.30
C THR A 263 -4.14 2.48 -16.25
N VAL A 264 -5.37 1.99 -16.33
CA VAL A 264 -6.43 2.22 -15.33
C VAL A 264 -6.84 0.91 -14.67
N TYR A 265 -6.97 0.94 -13.36
CA TYR A 265 -7.50 -0.14 -12.53
C TYR A 265 -8.73 0.36 -11.78
N GLY A 266 -9.66 -0.53 -11.50
CA GLY A 266 -10.80 -0.28 -10.62
C GLY A 266 -10.47 -0.83 -9.25
N ALA A 267 -10.80 -0.07 -8.20
CA ALA A 267 -10.61 -0.48 -6.82
C ALA A 267 -11.89 -0.30 -6.01
N VAL A 268 -12.28 -1.31 -5.23
CA VAL A 268 -13.43 -1.27 -4.31
C VAL A 268 -13.07 -1.90 -2.96
N LEU A 269 -13.71 -1.40 -1.91
CA LEU A 269 -13.65 -1.93 -0.56
C LEU A 269 -14.89 -2.82 -0.33
N SER A 270 -14.66 -4.10 -0.14
CA SER A 270 -15.66 -5.03 0.40
C SER A 270 -15.18 -5.46 1.80
N ASP A 271 -15.23 -6.75 2.13
CA ASP A 271 -14.56 -7.29 3.33
C ASP A 271 -13.03 -7.13 3.24
N THR A 272 -12.50 -6.95 2.03
CA THR A 272 -11.11 -6.66 1.71
C THR A 272 -11.09 -5.78 0.46
N ALA A 273 -10.05 -4.98 0.28
CA ALA A 273 -9.88 -4.21 -0.95
C ALA A 273 -9.69 -5.16 -2.15
N ILE A 274 -10.37 -4.87 -3.25
CA ILE A 274 -10.29 -5.61 -4.52
C ILE A 274 -9.83 -4.63 -5.58
N VAL A 275 -8.82 -5.01 -6.37
CA VAL A 275 -8.26 -4.17 -7.42
C VAL A 275 -8.02 -4.98 -8.67
N ASP A 276 -8.76 -4.67 -9.74
CA ASP A 276 -8.62 -5.34 -11.04
C ASP A 276 -8.23 -4.33 -12.12
N PRO A 277 -7.47 -4.75 -13.15
CA PRO A 277 -7.24 -3.91 -14.33
C PRO A 277 -8.56 -3.69 -15.10
N LEU A 278 -8.85 -2.44 -15.45
CA LEU A 278 -9.96 -2.08 -16.37
C LEU A 278 -9.47 -1.87 -17.79
N THR A 279 -8.17 -1.63 -17.96
CA THR A 279 -7.56 -1.44 -19.28
C THR A 279 -6.28 -2.26 -19.42
N PRO A 280 -5.86 -2.58 -20.66
CA PRO A 280 -4.46 -2.94 -20.91
C PRO A 280 -3.52 -1.76 -20.60
N THR A 281 -2.22 -2.02 -20.67
CA THR A 281 -1.23 -0.93 -20.68
C THR A 281 -1.18 -0.30 -22.07
N TYR A 282 -1.52 0.98 -22.15
CA TYR A 282 -1.43 1.78 -23.35
C TYR A 282 -0.11 2.52 -23.45
N HIS A 283 0.35 2.75 -24.67
CA HIS A 283 1.39 3.72 -24.96
C HIS A 283 0.75 5.05 -25.36
N LEU A 284 1.02 6.11 -24.61
CA LEU A 284 0.52 7.47 -24.86
C LEU A 284 1.19 8.12 -26.09
N ILE A 285 2.28 7.54 -26.59
CA ILE A 285 2.92 7.96 -27.83
C ILE A 285 2.60 6.97 -28.94
N TRP A 286 2.32 7.49 -30.13
CA TRP A 286 2.16 6.65 -31.30
C TRP A 286 3.49 5.96 -31.63
N LEU A 287 3.48 4.63 -31.60
CA LEU A 287 4.60 3.81 -32.05
C LEU A 287 4.30 3.34 -33.48
N LYS A 288 5.25 3.54 -34.39
CA LYS A 288 5.11 3.19 -35.82
C LYS A 288 4.70 1.73 -36.07
N ASN A 289 4.92 0.84 -35.11
CA ASN A 289 4.57 -0.58 -35.21
C ASN A 289 3.15 -0.90 -34.70
N ASN A 290 2.35 0.10 -34.30
CA ASN A 290 0.96 -0.09 -33.86
C ASN A 290 -0.04 -0.15 -35.03
N GLU A 291 0.43 -0.13 -36.29
CA GLU A 291 -0.40 -0.45 -37.45
C GLU A 291 -0.65 -1.97 -37.48
N LYS A 292 -1.79 -2.40 -36.96
CA LYS A 292 -2.40 -3.70 -37.27
C LYS A 292 -3.73 -3.48 -37.97
#